data_AF-A0A1M3KXF9-F1
#
_entry.id   AF-A0A1M3KXF9-F1
#
_cell.length_a   1.000
_cell.length_b   1.000
_cell.length_c   1.000
_cell.angle_alpha   90.00
_cell.angle_beta   90.00
_cell.angle_gamma   90.00
#
_symmetry.space_group_name_H-M   'P 1'
#
loop_
_entity.id
_entity.type
_entity.pdbx_description
1 polymer ?
#
loop_
_entity_poly.entity_id
_entity_poly.type
_entity_poly.pdbx_seq_one_letter_code
_entity_poly.pdbx_strand_id
1 'polypeptide(L)'
;MTTTLFFFLWISEGFSPWLYVIYLFLSVAVTVIAHNHNHLPIFRNKTLNNLTDYWLTVFYGFPAFAWIPTHNMNHHALNNREGDYTITYRLTEHNHLLMLLLYPSVSSFYQQKPIRDYLKMLRKDNRRKYWLAVMQYAFLVAWIVTGLLIDWQKALLYIIIPQQFGLFAVLVFNYVQHVHADEESEFDHSRNFTGFLNVLLFNNGYHTVHHDKAGTHWSKTPELHAKIADKIAPDLNERSFWWYIIRVYFLSIIIPSYRTRSRRLERMAGTSKTMAAETLTKDHQARGVQPSSSAS
;
A
#
# COMPACT_ATOMS: atom_id res chain seq x y z
N MET A 1 16.22 -8.13 -15.01
CA MET A 1 15.84 -7.18 -16.08
C MET A 1 16.15 -5.74 -15.71
N THR A 2 15.61 -5.19 -14.61
CA THR A 2 15.84 -3.80 -14.17
C THR A 2 17.30 -3.43 -14.07
N THR A 3 18.12 -4.28 -13.42
CA THR A 3 19.57 -4.12 -13.33
C THR A 3 20.25 -4.02 -14.68
N THR A 4 19.97 -4.96 -15.58
CA THR A 4 20.56 -4.98 -16.92
C THR A 4 20.19 -3.72 -17.71
N LEU A 5 18.92 -3.32 -17.64
CA LEU A 5 18.45 -2.11 -18.32
C LEU A 5 19.08 -0.85 -17.72
N PHE A 6 19.25 -0.77 -16.40
CA PHE A 6 19.97 0.31 -15.73
C PHE A 6 21.40 0.46 -16.27
N PHE A 7 22.19 -0.62 -16.26
CA PHE A 7 23.57 -0.55 -16.75
C PHE A 7 23.64 -0.21 -18.23
N PHE A 8 22.74 -0.76 -19.05
CA PHE A 8 22.64 -0.41 -20.47
C PHE A 8 22.34 1.09 -20.66
N LEU A 9 21.34 1.64 -19.97
CA LEU A 9 21.01 3.06 -20.03
C LEU A 9 22.15 3.94 -19.51
N TRP A 10 22.85 3.49 -18.46
CA TRP A 10 23.97 4.23 -17.85
C TRP A 10 25.16 4.40 -18.79
N ILE A 11 25.53 3.34 -19.52
CA ILE A 11 26.67 3.38 -20.46
C ILE A 11 26.29 3.93 -21.84
N SER A 12 25.00 4.08 -22.13
CA SER A 12 24.53 4.61 -23.40
C SER A 12 24.76 6.12 -23.46
N GLU A 13 25.29 6.60 -24.58
CA GLU A 13 25.50 8.04 -24.83
C GLU A 13 24.20 8.78 -25.13
N GLY A 14 23.17 8.07 -25.61
CA GLY A 14 21.87 8.64 -25.98
C GLY A 14 20.76 8.37 -24.98
N PHE A 15 19.78 9.27 -24.92
CA PHE A 15 18.53 9.05 -24.18
C PHE A 15 17.49 8.37 -25.07
N SER A 16 16.97 7.22 -24.63
CA SER A 16 15.85 6.54 -25.29
C SER A 16 14.58 6.68 -24.44
N PRO A 17 13.60 7.51 -24.86
CA PRO A 17 12.35 7.69 -24.11
C PRO A 17 11.60 6.37 -23.88
N TRP A 18 11.60 5.48 -24.88
CA TRP A 18 10.92 4.20 -24.80
C TRP A 18 11.53 3.25 -23.77
N LEU A 19 12.86 3.11 -23.78
CA LEU A 19 13.56 2.31 -22.77
C LEU A 19 13.43 2.93 -21.38
N TYR A 20 13.39 4.26 -21.30
CA TYR A 20 13.18 4.94 -20.04
C TYR A 20 11.78 4.70 -19.44
N VAL A 21 10.72 4.71 -20.25
CA VAL A 21 9.36 4.36 -19.79
C VAL A 21 9.31 2.90 -19.30
N ILE A 22 9.94 1.97 -20.02
CA ILE A 22 10.06 0.57 -19.56
C ILE A 22 10.82 0.52 -18.24
N TYR A 23 11.90 1.29 -18.11
CA TYR A 23 12.69 1.33 -16.89
C TYR A 23 11.89 1.87 -15.68
N LEU A 24 11.11 2.93 -15.85
CA LEU A 24 10.20 3.44 -14.82
C LEU A 24 9.18 2.38 -14.39
N PHE A 25 8.58 1.66 -15.36
CA PHE A 25 7.68 0.56 -15.05
C PHE A 25 8.40 -0.55 -14.24
N LEU A 26 9.63 -0.88 -14.61
CA LEU A 26 10.42 -1.87 -13.87
C LEU A 26 10.82 -1.42 -12.48
N SER A 27 10.96 -0.11 -12.22
CA SER A 27 11.17 0.40 -10.86
C SER A 27 9.92 0.24 -9.99
N VAL A 28 8.72 0.39 -10.56
CA VAL A 28 7.47 0.01 -9.88
C VAL A 28 7.46 -1.48 -9.58
N ALA A 29 7.81 -2.33 -10.56
CA ALA A 29 7.88 -3.77 -10.37
C ALA A 29 8.90 -4.17 -9.28
N VAL A 30 10.07 -3.53 -9.21
CA VAL A 30 11.06 -3.75 -8.13
C VAL A 30 10.48 -3.41 -6.76
N THR A 31 9.69 -2.34 -6.68
CA THR A 31 9.03 -1.97 -5.42
C THR A 31 8.06 -3.06 -4.96
N VAL A 32 7.30 -3.65 -5.89
CA VAL A 32 6.41 -4.79 -5.61
C VAL A 32 7.22 -6.06 -5.25
N ILE A 33 8.37 -6.28 -5.87
CA ILE A 33 9.28 -7.38 -5.48
C ILE A 33 9.78 -7.16 -4.04
N ALA A 34 10.14 -5.94 -3.66
CA ALA A 34 10.60 -5.63 -2.32
C ALA A 34 9.52 -5.86 -1.26
N HIS A 35 8.29 -5.49 -1.58
CA HIS A 35 7.11 -5.79 -0.77
C HIS A 35 6.89 -7.31 -0.61
N ASN A 36 6.86 -8.06 -1.71
CA ASN A 36 6.72 -9.52 -1.69
C ASN A 36 7.85 -10.22 -0.93
N HIS A 37 9.11 -9.77 -1.11
CA HIS A 37 10.28 -10.31 -0.42
C HIS A 37 10.19 -10.11 1.10
N ASN A 38 9.57 -9.02 1.54
CA ASN A 38 9.41 -8.72 2.96
C ASN A 38 8.37 -9.62 3.64
N HIS A 39 7.35 -10.05 2.89
CA HIS A 39 6.35 -11.01 3.36
C HIS A 39 6.84 -12.44 3.32
N LEU A 40 7.44 -12.83 2.19
CA LEU A 40 7.98 -14.17 1.97
C LEU A 40 9.38 -14.05 1.34
N PRO A 41 10.45 -14.27 2.13
CA PRO A 41 11.80 -14.18 1.62
C PRO A 41 12.04 -15.13 0.43
N ILE A 42 12.72 -14.61 -0.59
CA ILE A 42 12.95 -15.33 -1.86
C ILE A 42 13.78 -16.59 -1.63
N PHE A 43 14.76 -16.53 -0.73
CA PHE A 43 15.66 -17.64 -0.44
C PHE A 43 15.37 -18.24 0.93
N ARG A 44 15.69 -19.53 1.10
CA ARG A 44 15.77 -20.14 2.44
C ARG A 44 17.02 -19.69 3.20
N ASN A 45 18.05 -19.25 2.48
CA ASN A 45 19.33 -18.83 3.05
C ASN A 45 19.28 -17.35 3.50
N LYS A 46 19.58 -17.11 4.78
CA LYS A 46 19.57 -15.77 5.38
C LYS A 46 20.56 -14.80 4.74
N THR A 47 21.75 -15.26 4.35
CA THR A 47 22.76 -14.42 3.71
C THR A 47 22.30 -13.96 2.34
N LEU A 48 21.71 -14.86 1.53
CA LEU A 48 21.16 -14.50 0.23
C LEU A 48 20.00 -13.50 0.36
N ASN A 49 19.12 -13.66 1.35
CA ASN A 49 18.07 -12.67 1.61
C ASN A 49 18.65 -11.32 2.02
N ASN A 50 19.63 -11.29 2.93
CA ASN A 50 20.26 -10.03 3.31
C ASN A 50 20.91 -9.34 2.10
N LEU A 51 21.62 -10.07 1.23
CA LEU A 51 22.19 -9.50 0.00
C LEU A 51 21.08 -8.98 -0.94
N THR A 52 19.96 -9.70 -1.01
CA THR A 52 18.79 -9.28 -1.78
C THR A 52 18.17 -8.01 -1.22
N ASP A 53 18.09 -7.84 0.10
CA ASP A 53 17.62 -6.61 0.74
C ASP A 53 18.46 -5.39 0.32
N TYR A 54 19.80 -5.50 0.31
CA TYR A 54 20.68 -4.42 -0.15
C TYR A 54 20.50 -4.12 -1.64
N TRP A 55 20.35 -5.17 -2.46
CA TRP A 55 20.15 -5.00 -3.89
C TRP A 55 18.80 -4.36 -4.22
N LEU A 56 17.74 -4.79 -3.55
CA LEU A 56 16.43 -4.18 -3.65
C LEU A 56 16.50 -2.73 -3.16
N THR A 57 17.17 -2.45 -2.04
CA THR A 57 17.31 -1.09 -1.49
C THR A 57 17.82 -0.09 -2.52
N VAL A 58 18.83 -0.42 -3.34
CA VAL A 58 19.38 0.53 -4.33
C VAL A 58 18.51 0.73 -5.57
N PHE A 59 17.65 -0.22 -5.94
CA PHE A 59 16.72 -0.03 -7.07
C PHE A 59 15.33 0.45 -6.64
N TYR A 60 14.90 0.10 -5.43
CA TYR A 60 13.68 0.57 -4.78
C TYR A 60 13.82 2.01 -4.29
N GLY A 61 15.01 2.40 -3.79
CA GLY A 61 15.28 3.75 -3.31
C GLY A 61 14.94 3.99 -1.85
N PHE A 62 14.66 2.93 -1.09
CA PHE A 62 14.44 3.01 0.36
C PHE A 62 14.87 1.69 1.01
N PRO A 63 15.32 1.67 2.27
CA PRO A 63 15.76 0.44 2.92
C PRO A 63 14.65 -0.62 3.01
N ALA A 64 14.95 -1.84 2.58
CA ALA A 64 14.02 -2.97 2.61
C ALA A 64 13.51 -3.29 4.03
N PHE A 65 14.34 -3.10 5.08
CA PHE A 65 13.91 -3.36 6.46
C PHE A 65 12.72 -2.50 6.88
N ALA A 66 12.53 -1.31 6.27
CA ALA A 66 11.52 -0.35 6.69
C ALA A 66 10.09 -0.85 6.49
N TRP A 67 9.87 -1.79 5.56
CA TRP A 67 8.61 -2.51 5.40
C TRP A 67 8.20 -3.26 6.67
N ILE A 68 9.15 -3.72 7.50
CA ILE A 68 8.83 -4.47 8.71
C ILE A 68 8.00 -3.62 9.69
N PRO A 69 8.49 -2.44 10.17
CA PRO A 69 7.74 -1.64 11.11
C PRO A 69 6.57 -0.86 10.50
N THR A 70 6.61 -0.51 9.21
CA THR A 70 5.54 0.30 8.60
C THR A 70 4.42 -0.54 8.02
N HIS A 71 4.75 -1.69 7.43
CA HIS A 71 3.78 -2.47 6.68
C HIS A 71 3.39 -3.74 7.44
N ASN A 72 4.34 -4.57 7.86
CA ASN A 72 3.99 -5.86 8.47
C ASN A 72 3.47 -5.68 9.90
N MET A 73 4.19 -4.91 10.73
CA MET A 73 3.82 -4.70 12.14
C MET A 73 2.76 -3.64 12.36
N ASN A 74 2.42 -2.84 11.33
CA ASN A 74 1.49 -1.74 11.45
C ASN A 74 0.36 -1.84 10.43
N HIS A 75 0.63 -1.64 9.13
CA HIS A 75 -0.43 -1.68 8.12
C HIS A 75 -1.19 -3.00 8.05
N HIS A 76 -0.54 -4.16 8.05
CA HIS A 76 -1.25 -5.46 8.06
C HIS A 76 -1.93 -5.75 9.40
N ALA A 77 -1.33 -5.30 10.51
CA ALA A 77 -1.89 -5.52 11.84
C ALA A 77 -3.17 -4.70 12.06
N LEU A 78 -3.20 -3.48 11.54
CA LEU A 78 -4.29 -2.53 11.75
C LEU A 78 -5.21 -2.40 10.54
N ASN A 79 -4.76 -2.73 9.34
CA ASN A 79 -5.51 -2.76 8.10
C ASN A 79 -6.31 -1.46 7.87
N ASN A 80 -5.64 -0.30 7.83
CA ASN A 80 -6.28 1.01 7.66
C ASN A 80 -7.20 1.45 8.85
N ARG A 81 -7.21 0.72 9.97
CA ARG A 81 -7.84 1.16 11.24
C ARG A 81 -7.01 2.24 11.95
N GLU A 82 -7.62 2.86 12.94
CA GLU A 82 -6.96 3.85 13.79
C GLU A 82 -5.63 3.31 14.38
N GLY A 83 -4.59 4.14 14.33
CA GLY A 83 -3.21 3.76 14.69
C GLY A 83 -2.35 3.29 13.50
N ASP A 84 -2.94 2.97 12.35
CA ASP A 84 -2.20 2.69 11.12
C ASP A 84 -1.54 4.00 10.62
N TYR A 85 -0.22 3.97 10.40
CA TYR A 85 0.52 5.11 9.88
C TYR A 85 0.22 5.38 8.40
N THR A 86 -0.45 4.46 7.73
CA THR A 86 -0.93 4.56 6.34
C THR A 86 -2.45 4.68 6.24
N ILE A 87 -3.16 5.18 7.28
CA ILE A 87 -4.60 5.43 7.16
C ILE A 87 -4.90 6.40 6.00
N THR A 88 -5.85 6.00 5.14
CA THR A 88 -6.23 6.73 3.92
C THR A 88 -7.13 7.94 4.19
N TYR A 89 -7.87 7.94 5.30
CA TYR A 89 -8.77 9.03 5.71
C TYR A 89 -8.13 10.03 6.68
N ARG A 90 -6.79 10.06 6.79
CA ARG A 90 -6.08 10.91 7.77
C ARG A 90 -6.46 12.39 7.71
N LEU A 91 -6.52 12.92 6.49
CA LEU A 91 -6.81 14.34 6.27
C LEU A 91 -8.29 14.58 5.98
N THR A 92 -8.93 13.64 5.29
CA THR A 92 -10.32 13.74 4.87
C THR A 92 -10.84 12.39 4.40
N GLU A 93 -12.16 12.21 4.45
CA GLU A 93 -12.88 11.11 3.80
C GLU A 93 -13.13 11.40 2.31
N HIS A 94 -12.74 12.56 1.77
CA HIS A 94 -12.94 12.87 0.36
C HIS A 94 -11.89 12.22 -0.55
N ASN A 95 -12.32 11.31 -1.42
CA ASN A 95 -11.46 10.70 -2.43
C ASN A 95 -11.43 11.51 -3.75
N HIS A 96 -10.45 12.39 -3.91
CA HIS A 96 -10.25 13.20 -5.13
C HIS A 96 -8.77 13.27 -5.53
N LEU A 97 -8.47 13.80 -6.74
CA LEU A 97 -7.13 13.77 -7.34
C LEU A 97 -6.05 14.39 -6.44
N LEU A 98 -6.35 15.52 -5.78
CA LEU A 98 -5.42 16.13 -4.84
C LEU A 98 -5.05 15.17 -3.67
N MET A 99 -6.00 14.39 -3.12
CA MET A 99 -5.68 13.41 -2.08
C MET A 99 -4.87 12.23 -2.63
N LEU A 100 -5.18 11.75 -3.84
CA LEU A 100 -4.38 10.73 -4.52
C LEU A 100 -2.90 11.15 -4.63
N LEU A 101 -2.65 12.41 -4.98
CA LEU A 101 -1.30 12.95 -5.18
C LEU A 101 -0.59 13.33 -3.88
N LEU A 102 -1.32 13.82 -2.87
CA LEU A 102 -0.75 14.18 -1.57
C LEU A 102 -0.50 12.96 -0.67
N TYR A 103 -1.29 11.91 -0.81
CA TYR A 103 -1.25 10.75 0.07
C TYR A 103 0.16 10.14 0.20
N PRO A 104 0.92 9.89 -0.89
CA PRO A 104 2.26 9.34 -0.77
C PRO A 104 3.19 10.14 0.14
N SER A 105 3.18 11.48 0.05
CA SER A 105 4.02 12.33 0.89
C SER A 105 3.55 12.34 2.35
N VAL A 106 2.23 12.44 2.56
CA VAL A 106 1.63 12.41 3.91
C VAL A 106 1.91 11.07 4.59
N SER A 107 1.63 9.96 3.91
CA SER A 107 1.86 8.61 4.43
C SER A 107 3.35 8.40 4.76
N SER A 108 4.26 8.80 3.85
CA SER A 108 5.70 8.70 4.06
C SER A 108 6.20 9.48 5.28
N PHE A 109 5.65 10.67 5.54
CA PHE A 109 6.03 11.49 6.70
C PHE A 109 5.68 10.79 8.02
N TYR A 110 4.45 10.28 8.14
CA TYR A 110 4.01 9.61 9.37
C TYR A 110 4.69 8.27 9.60
N GLN A 111 5.04 7.54 8.53
CA GLN A 111 5.79 6.30 8.60
C GLN A 111 7.23 6.47 9.12
N GLN A 112 7.78 7.69 9.21
CA GLN A 112 9.10 7.89 9.81
C GLN A 112 9.14 7.57 11.32
N LYS A 113 8.01 7.76 12.03
CA LYS A 113 7.90 7.44 13.45
C LYS A 113 8.11 5.95 13.74
N PRO A 114 7.34 5.01 13.16
CA PRO A 114 7.53 3.58 13.41
C PRO A 114 8.91 3.09 12.94
N ILE A 115 9.49 3.63 11.86
CA ILE A 115 10.84 3.28 11.43
C ILE A 115 11.87 3.66 12.50
N ARG A 116 11.82 4.91 13.00
CA ARG A 116 12.71 5.39 14.06
C ARG A 116 12.56 4.56 15.34
N ASP A 117 11.32 4.30 15.75
CA ASP A 117 11.02 3.59 16.98
C ASP A 117 11.49 2.12 16.88
N TYR A 118 11.37 1.50 15.69
CA TYR A 118 11.92 0.17 15.40
C TYR A 118 13.45 0.13 15.42
N LEU A 119 14.13 1.11 14.83
CA LEU A 119 15.59 1.19 14.90
C LEU A 119 16.10 1.37 16.34
N LYS A 120 15.40 2.16 17.18
CA LYS A 120 15.72 2.29 18.61
C LYS A 120 15.58 0.96 19.34
N MET A 121 14.49 0.23 19.09
CA MET A 121 14.27 -1.11 19.63
C MET A 121 15.39 -2.07 19.18
N LEU A 122 15.71 -2.14 17.88
CA LEU A 122 16.80 -2.98 17.38
C LEU A 122 18.15 -2.61 18.00
N ARG A 123 18.43 -1.32 18.21
CA ARG A 123 19.70 -0.88 18.83
C ARG A 123 19.85 -1.43 20.25
N LYS A 124 18.75 -1.50 21.00
CA LYS A 124 18.69 -2.02 22.36
C LYS A 124 18.73 -3.55 22.39
N ASP A 125 17.91 -4.20 21.55
CA ASP A 125 17.58 -5.61 21.72
C ASP A 125 18.35 -6.53 20.75
N ASN A 126 18.79 -6.03 19.60
CA ASN A 126 19.52 -6.82 18.59
C ASN A 126 20.47 -5.97 17.74
N ARG A 127 21.67 -5.71 18.28
CA ARG A 127 22.67 -4.84 17.66
C ARG A 127 23.12 -5.29 16.26
N ARG A 128 23.10 -6.59 15.98
CA ARG A 128 23.41 -7.12 14.64
C ARG A 128 22.35 -6.69 13.61
N LYS A 129 21.06 -6.88 13.92
CA LYS A 129 19.97 -6.45 13.05
C LYS A 129 19.93 -4.93 12.89
N TYR A 130 20.22 -4.19 13.97
CA TYR A 130 20.37 -2.74 13.91
C TYR A 130 21.40 -2.32 12.85
N TRP A 131 22.60 -2.91 12.89
CA TRP A 131 23.64 -2.57 11.91
C TRP A 131 23.26 -3.00 10.49
N LEU A 132 22.62 -4.16 10.30
CA LEU A 132 22.10 -4.55 8.98
C LEU A 132 21.10 -3.51 8.43
N ALA A 133 20.19 -3.01 9.27
CA ALA A 133 19.23 -1.98 8.86
C ALA A 133 19.91 -0.63 8.56
N VAL A 134 20.80 -0.16 9.42
CA VAL A 134 21.53 1.12 9.24
C VAL A 134 22.44 1.07 8.02
N MET A 135 23.09 -0.06 7.76
CA MET A 135 23.95 -0.21 6.58
C MET A 135 23.16 -0.16 5.27
N GLN A 136 21.86 -0.52 5.25
CA GLN A 136 21.04 -0.33 4.05
C GLN A 136 20.91 1.17 3.69
N TYR A 137 20.75 2.06 4.67
CA TYR A 137 20.80 3.51 4.42
C TYR A 137 22.17 3.96 3.92
N ALA A 138 23.25 3.52 4.58
CA ALA A 138 24.60 3.89 4.18
C ALA A 138 24.90 3.44 2.74
N PHE A 139 24.48 2.22 2.37
CA PHE A 139 24.66 1.68 1.03
C PHE A 139 23.82 2.43 -0.02
N LEU A 140 22.58 2.80 0.30
CA LEU A 140 21.74 3.62 -0.57
C LEU A 140 22.34 5.02 -0.79
N VAL A 141 22.79 5.68 0.27
CA VAL A 141 23.42 7.01 0.18
C VAL A 141 24.70 6.92 -0.64
N ALA A 142 25.55 5.91 -0.38
CA ALA A 142 26.77 5.69 -1.15
C ALA A 142 26.46 5.45 -2.64
N TRP A 143 25.43 4.66 -2.96
CA TRP A 143 24.98 4.42 -4.34
C TRP A 143 24.56 5.70 -5.04
N ILE A 144 23.71 6.51 -4.41
CA ILE A 144 23.21 7.77 -4.98
C ILE A 144 24.35 8.78 -5.14
N VAL A 145 25.17 8.97 -4.11
CA VAL A 145 26.30 9.92 -4.13
C VAL A 145 27.32 9.51 -5.18
N THR A 146 27.66 8.23 -5.28
CA THR A 146 28.59 7.73 -6.31
C THR A 146 28.05 8.02 -7.71
N GLY A 147 26.76 7.74 -7.96
CA GLY A 147 26.12 8.09 -9.23
C GLY A 147 26.22 9.59 -9.53
N LEU A 148 25.87 10.44 -8.56
CA LEU A 148 25.92 11.91 -8.72
C LEU A 148 27.34 12.43 -9.00
N LEU A 149 28.36 11.83 -8.38
CA LEU A 149 29.76 12.19 -8.59
C LEU A 149 30.29 11.75 -9.96
N ILE A 150 29.79 10.64 -10.50
CA ILE A 150 30.17 10.13 -11.83
C ILE A 150 29.48 10.94 -12.93
N ASP A 151 28.15 11.05 -12.87
CA ASP A 151 27.34 11.79 -13.83
C ASP A 151 26.01 12.17 -13.18
N TRP A 152 25.88 13.43 -12.77
CA TRP A 152 24.70 13.89 -12.06
C TRP A 152 23.42 13.84 -12.89
N GLN A 153 23.50 13.98 -14.23
CA GLN A 153 22.32 13.91 -15.09
C GLN A 153 21.83 12.47 -15.20
N LYS A 154 22.74 11.51 -15.44
CA LYS A 154 22.39 10.08 -15.44
C LYS A 154 21.97 9.59 -14.06
N ALA A 155 22.55 10.10 -12.98
CA ALA A 155 22.10 9.78 -11.63
C ALA A 155 20.67 10.28 -11.36
N LEU A 156 20.33 11.49 -11.78
CA LEU A 156 18.96 11.99 -11.69
C LEU A 156 18.00 11.11 -12.50
N LEU A 157 18.32 10.86 -13.77
CA LEU A 157 17.44 10.12 -14.69
C LEU A 157 17.32 8.64 -14.33
N TYR A 158 18.42 7.96 -14.00
CA TYR A 158 18.46 6.50 -13.91
C TYR A 158 18.59 5.95 -12.49
N ILE A 159 18.81 6.81 -11.48
CA ILE A 159 18.82 6.39 -10.07
C ILE A 159 17.66 7.06 -9.33
N ILE A 160 17.67 8.39 -9.23
CA ILE A 160 16.80 9.12 -8.31
C ILE A 160 15.34 9.13 -8.79
N ILE A 161 15.07 9.57 -10.03
CA ILE A 161 13.68 9.64 -10.53
C ILE A 161 12.98 8.27 -10.51
N PRO A 162 13.59 7.17 -11.00
CA PRO A 162 12.95 5.85 -11.01
C PRO A 162 12.69 5.30 -9.61
N GLN A 163 13.61 5.53 -8.66
CA GLN A 163 13.40 5.22 -7.24
C GLN A 163 12.19 5.97 -6.67
N GLN A 164 12.14 7.29 -6.84
CA GLN A 164 11.03 8.11 -6.34
C GLN A 164 9.71 7.75 -7.02
N PHE A 165 9.74 7.44 -8.32
CA PHE A 165 8.57 7.02 -9.08
C PHE A 165 8.00 5.69 -8.55
N GLY A 166 8.86 4.70 -8.28
CA GLY A 166 8.46 3.41 -7.68
C GLY A 166 7.86 3.56 -6.28
N LEU A 167 8.52 4.33 -5.41
CA LEU A 167 8.05 4.66 -4.06
C LEU A 167 6.71 5.39 -4.08
N PHE A 168 6.54 6.36 -4.97
CA PHE A 168 5.29 7.08 -5.12
C PHE A 168 4.17 6.15 -5.59
N ALA A 169 4.45 5.32 -6.60
CA ALA A 169 3.47 4.39 -7.17
C ALA A 169 2.96 3.37 -6.15
N VAL A 170 3.82 2.79 -5.31
CA VAL A 170 3.36 1.81 -4.30
C VAL A 170 2.46 2.43 -3.23
N LEU A 171 2.70 3.69 -2.87
CA LEU A 171 1.82 4.40 -1.95
C LEU A 171 0.50 4.80 -2.61
N VAL A 172 0.52 5.13 -3.91
CA VAL A 172 -0.71 5.28 -4.70
C VAL A 172 -1.50 3.97 -4.72
N PHE A 173 -0.87 2.82 -4.93
CA PHE A 173 -1.52 1.51 -4.86
C PHE A 173 -2.17 1.27 -3.51
N ASN A 174 -1.39 1.46 -2.42
CA ASN A 174 -1.91 1.33 -1.06
C ASN A 174 -3.13 2.24 -0.82
N TYR A 175 -3.10 3.49 -1.27
CA TYR A 175 -4.24 4.40 -1.15
C TYR A 175 -5.48 3.88 -1.88
N VAL A 176 -5.36 3.58 -3.18
CA VAL A 176 -6.53 3.16 -3.97
C VAL A 176 -7.04 1.77 -3.59
N GLN A 177 -6.22 0.96 -2.93
CA GLN A 177 -6.62 -0.33 -2.40
C GLN A 177 -7.36 -0.23 -1.05
N HIS A 178 -7.30 0.90 -0.34
CA HIS A 178 -7.97 1.06 0.97
C HIS A 178 -8.98 2.20 1.05
N VAL A 179 -8.82 3.25 0.25
CA VAL A 179 -9.72 4.41 0.31
C VAL A 179 -11.17 3.97 0.08
N HIS A 180 -12.05 4.41 0.98
CA HIS A 180 -13.49 4.10 0.97
C HIS A 180 -13.86 2.61 1.14
N ALA A 181 -12.90 1.74 1.43
CA ALA A 181 -13.19 0.39 1.91
C ALA A 181 -13.67 0.43 3.37
N ASP A 182 -14.13 -0.70 3.91
CA ASP A 182 -14.51 -0.84 5.31
C ASP A 182 -13.45 -1.62 6.08
N GLU A 183 -12.53 -0.92 6.74
CA GLU A 183 -11.38 -1.49 7.46
C GLU A 183 -11.74 -2.49 8.59
N GLU A 184 -13.01 -2.60 8.98
CA GLU A 184 -13.46 -3.61 9.95
C GLU A 184 -14.20 -4.80 9.33
N SER A 185 -14.51 -4.75 8.04
CA SER A 185 -15.15 -5.86 7.33
C SER A 185 -14.18 -7.02 7.12
N GLU A 186 -14.67 -8.25 7.13
CA GLU A 186 -13.88 -9.44 6.76
C GLU A 186 -13.47 -9.45 5.28
N PHE A 187 -14.36 -9.03 4.36
CA PHE A 187 -14.11 -9.11 2.90
C PHE A 187 -13.94 -7.75 2.21
N ASP A 188 -14.68 -6.73 2.66
CA ASP A 188 -14.69 -5.39 2.08
C ASP A 188 -13.65 -4.41 2.68
N HIS A 189 -12.63 -4.91 3.40
CA HIS A 189 -11.57 -4.07 4.00
C HIS A 189 -10.57 -3.50 3.01
N SER A 190 -10.61 -3.98 1.78
CA SER A 190 -9.75 -3.52 0.71
C SER A 190 -10.38 -3.73 -0.67
N ARG A 191 -9.82 -3.02 -1.65
CA ARG A 191 -10.16 -3.08 -3.07
C ARG A 191 -9.10 -3.86 -3.83
N ASN A 192 -9.56 -4.70 -4.73
CA ASN A 192 -8.76 -5.54 -5.60
C ASN A 192 -8.66 -4.93 -7.01
N PHE A 193 -7.51 -5.11 -7.64
CA PHE A 193 -7.26 -4.84 -9.05
C PHE A 193 -6.86 -6.14 -9.75
N THR A 194 -7.73 -6.69 -10.60
CA THR A 194 -7.63 -8.09 -11.07
C THR A 194 -7.21 -8.23 -12.54
N GLY A 195 -6.99 -7.11 -13.25
CA GLY A 195 -6.68 -7.09 -14.68
C GLY A 195 -5.23 -7.33 -15.07
N PHE A 196 -4.91 -7.06 -16.33
CA PHE A 196 -3.59 -7.34 -16.91
C PHE A 196 -2.40 -6.69 -16.17
N LEU A 197 -2.54 -5.44 -15.73
CA LEU A 197 -1.50 -4.77 -14.95
C LEU A 197 -1.15 -5.55 -13.68
N ASN A 198 -2.14 -6.19 -13.06
CA ASN A 198 -1.94 -7.00 -11.86
C ASN A 198 -0.98 -8.17 -12.14
N VAL A 199 -1.14 -8.84 -13.29
CA VAL A 199 -0.26 -9.94 -13.70
C VAL A 199 1.18 -9.47 -13.83
N LEU A 200 1.40 -8.29 -14.43
CA LEU A 200 2.75 -7.72 -14.58
C LEU A 200 3.36 -7.28 -13.25
N LEU A 201 2.53 -7.01 -12.24
CA LEU A 201 2.93 -6.63 -10.89
C LEU A 201 2.70 -7.79 -9.90
N PHE A 202 3.01 -9.00 -10.35
CA PHE A 202 3.07 -10.19 -9.51
C PHE A 202 1.76 -10.45 -8.75
N ASN A 203 0.60 -10.21 -9.34
CA ASN A 203 -0.70 -10.44 -8.72
C ASN A 203 -0.96 -9.67 -7.40
N ASN A 204 -0.19 -8.60 -7.12
CA ASN A 204 -0.28 -7.85 -5.87
C ASN A 204 -1.58 -7.02 -5.70
N GLY A 205 -2.36 -6.92 -6.77
CA GLY A 205 -3.67 -6.30 -6.81
C GLY A 205 -4.77 -7.14 -6.16
N TYR A 206 -4.58 -8.42 -5.85
CA TYR A 206 -5.53 -9.21 -5.05
C TYR A 206 -5.37 -8.89 -3.55
N HIS A 207 -5.69 -7.64 -3.19
CA HIS A 207 -5.35 -7.04 -1.91
C HIS A 207 -6.08 -7.64 -0.71
N THR A 208 -7.34 -8.08 -0.88
CA THR A 208 -8.11 -8.71 0.21
C THR A 208 -7.39 -9.96 0.71
N VAL A 209 -7.07 -10.87 -0.22
CA VAL A 209 -6.31 -12.10 0.08
C VAL A 209 -4.90 -11.78 0.57
N HIS A 210 -4.27 -10.75 0.03
CA HIS A 210 -2.95 -10.33 0.46
C HIS A 210 -2.96 -9.94 1.94
N HIS A 211 -3.96 -9.19 2.41
CA HIS A 211 -4.12 -8.87 3.82
C HIS A 211 -4.42 -10.10 4.69
N ASP A 212 -5.29 -10.99 4.22
CA ASP A 212 -5.68 -12.19 4.96
C ASP A 212 -4.54 -13.21 5.09
N LYS A 213 -3.69 -13.31 4.05
CA LYS A 213 -2.67 -14.36 3.89
C LYS A 213 -1.36 -13.81 3.32
N ALA A 214 -0.84 -12.74 3.92
CA ALA A 214 0.32 -12.00 3.42
C ALA A 214 1.58 -12.84 3.15
N GLY A 215 1.82 -13.89 3.94
CA GLY A 215 2.94 -14.83 3.74
C GLY A 215 2.78 -15.83 2.58
N THR A 216 1.71 -15.74 1.79
CA THR A 216 1.46 -16.62 0.64
C THR A 216 2.25 -16.15 -0.58
N HIS A 217 2.85 -17.08 -1.32
CA HIS A 217 3.49 -16.74 -2.58
C HIS A 217 2.47 -16.14 -3.56
N TRP A 218 2.83 -15.00 -4.15
CA TRP A 218 1.95 -14.16 -4.95
C TRP A 218 1.27 -14.89 -6.13
N SER A 219 1.89 -15.93 -6.68
CA SER A 219 1.30 -16.76 -7.75
C SER A 219 0.06 -17.55 -7.33
N LYS A 220 -0.20 -17.70 -6.01
CA LYS A 220 -1.36 -18.40 -5.45
C LYS A 220 -2.52 -17.45 -5.10
N THR A 221 -2.28 -16.15 -5.09
CA THR A 221 -3.32 -15.15 -4.79
C THR A 221 -4.52 -15.19 -5.75
N PRO A 222 -4.40 -15.49 -7.07
CA PRO A 222 -5.59 -15.56 -7.92
C PRO A 222 -6.53 -16.71 -7.54
N GLU A 223 -5.97 -17.89 -7.21
CA GLU A 223 -6.75 -19.06 -6.78
C GLU A 223 -7.46 -18.80 -5.45
N LEU A 224 -6.76 -18.15 -4.52
CA LEU A 224 -7.32 -17.78 -3.22
C LEU A 224 -8.40 -16.71 -3.36
N HIS A 225 -8.22 -15.72 -4.24
CA HIS A 225 -9.20 -14.67 -4.48
C HIS A 225 -10.48 -15.26 -5.07
N ALA A 226 -10.37 -16.20 -6.02
CA ALA A 226 -11.52 -16.87 -6.61
C ALA A 226 -12.43 -17.56 -5.57
N LYS A 227 -11.89 -17.98 -4.41
CA LYS A 227 -12.64 -18.63 -3.32
C LYS A 227 -13.46 -17.67 -2.45
N ILE A 228 -13.19 -16.36 -2.54
CA ILE A 228 -13.86 -15.33 -1.74
C ILE A 228 -14.46 -14.21 -2.61
N ALA A 229 -14.30 -14.27 -3.93
CA ALA A 229 -14.70 -13.20 -4.85
C ALA A 229 -16.21 -12.92 -4.80
N ASP A 230 -17.03 -13.93 -4.51
CA ASP A 230 -18.47 -13.84 -4.32
C ASP A 230 -18.88 -13.14 -3.01
N LYS A 231 -17.97 -13.07 -2.04
CA LYS A 231 -18.19 -12.41 -0.73
C LYS A 231 -17.73 -10.95 -0.70
N ILE A 232 -16.93 -10.54 -1.68
CA ILE A 232 -16.42 -9.17 -1.80
C ILE A 232 -17.41 -8.35 -2.63
N ALA A 233 -17.72 -7.13 -2.18
CA ALA A 233 -18.59 -6.24 -2.91
C ALA A 233 -18.10 -6.01 -4.37
N PRO A 234 -18.97 -6.06 -5.39
CA PRO A 234 -18.54 -6.00 -6.78
C PRO A 234 -17.74 -4.74 -7.16
N ASP A 235 -18.02 -3.59 -6.54
CA ASP A 235 -17.31 -2.33 -6.75
C ASP A 235 -15.91 -2.28 -6.10
N LEU A 236 -15.57 -3.27 -5.29
CA LEU A 236 -14.22 -3.48 -4.77
C LEU A 236 -13.39 -4.43 -5.63
N ASN A 237 -13.93 -4.94 -6.74
CA ASN A 237 -13.21 -5.81 -7.69
C ASN A 237 -13.01 -5.11 -9.04
N GLU A 238 -11.99 -4.26 -9.12
CA GLU A 238 -11.68 -3.48 -10.31
C GLU A 238 -10.90 -4.30 -11.35
N ARG A 239 -11.38 -4.31 -12.60
CA ARG A 239 -10.69 -5.00 -13.70
C ARG A 239 -9.52 -4.21 -14.28
N SER A 240 -9.39 -2.92 -13.97
CA SER A 240 -8.32 -2.08 -14.52
C SER A 240 -7.99 -0.93 -13.57
N PHE A 241 -6.73 -0.88 -13.17
CA PHE A 241 -6.18 0.21 -12.37
C PHE A 241 -6.31 1.55 -13.12
N TRP A 242 -5.86 1.64 -14.37
CA TRP A 242 -5.89 2.89 -15.12
C TRP A 242 -7.30 3.39 -15.39
N TRP A 243 -8.24 2.47 -15.68
CA TRP A 243 -9.64 2.86 -15.81
C TRP A 243 -10.20 3.37 -14.50
N TYR A 244 -9.90 2.73 -13.36
CA TYR A 244 -10.26 3.25 -12.04
C TYR A 244 -9.70 4.65 -11.83
N ILE A 245 -8.41 4.88 -12.14
CA ILE A 245 -7.78 6.19 -11.98
C ILE A 245 -8.53 7.26 -12.79
N ILE A 246 -8.77 7.02 -14.08
CA ILE A 246 -9.47 7.94 -14.97
C ILE A 246 -10.91 8.18 -14.48
N ARG A 247 -11.64 7.10 -14.20
CA ARG A 247 -13.04 7.15 -13.78
C ARG A 247 -13.23 7.91 -12.47
N VAL A 248 -12.45 7.57 -11.44
CA VAL A 248 -12.64 8.07 -10.07
C VAL A 248 -11.99 9.43 -9.86
N TYR A 249 -10.86 9.74 -10.50
CA TYR A 249 -10.14 10.99 -10.20
C TYR A 249 -10.26 12.08 -11.26
N PHE A 250 -10.70 11.75 -12.48
CA PHE A 250 -10.88 12.73 -13.55
C PHE A 250 -12.35 12.85 -13.96
N LEU A 251 -12.99 11.75 -14.35
CA LEU A 251 -14.38 11.80 -14.82
C LEU A 251 -15.38 12.11 -13.71
N SER A 252 -15.10 11.70 -12.47
CA SER A 252 -15.98 11.95 -11.31
C SER A 252 -16.16 13.43 -10.93
N ILE A 253 -15.28 14.30 -11.45
CA ILE A 253 -15.39 15.76 -11.33
C ILE A 253 -16.68 16.23 -12.01
N ILE A 254 -16.99 15.65 -13.17
CA ILE A 254 -18.14 16.03 -14.01
C ILE A 254 -19.29 15.03 -13.84
N ILE A 255 -19.01 13.77 -13.53
CA ILE A 255 -19.97 12.66 -13.46
C ILE A 255 -20.02 12.12 -12.01
N PRO A 256 -20.90 12.63 -11.14
CA PRO A 256 -20.91 12.24 -9.72
C PRO A 256 -21.12 10.75 -9.45
N SER A 257 -21.78 10.02 -10.35
CA SER A 257 -21.99 8.57 -10.24
C SER A 257 -20.70 7.75 -10.32
N TYR A 258 -19.59 8.34 -10.78
CA TYR A 258 -18.27 7.71 -10.79
C TYR A 258 -17.46 7.89 -9.50
N ARG A 259 -17.97 8.65 -8.53
CA ARG A 259 -17.35 8.77 -7.21
C ARG A 259 -17.47 7.46 -6.44
N THR A 260 -16.45 7.12 -5.67
CA THR A 260 -16.49 6.00 -4.72
C THR A 260 -17.31 6.36 -3.49
N ARG A 261 -17.92 5.37 -2.84
CA ARG A 261 -18.71 5.53 -1.60
C ARG A 261 -17.93 5.03 -0.39
N SER A 262 -17.81 5.84 0.67
CA SER A 262 -17.05 5.46 1.87
C SER A 262 -17.84 4.44 2.69
N ARG A 263 -17.48 3.15 2.56
CA ARG A 263 -18.10 2.05 3.31
C ARG A 263 -17.84 2.18 4.82
N ARG A 264 -16.68 2.70 5.21
CA ARG A 264 -16.39 3.12 6.58
C ARG A 264 -17.46 4.06 7.14
N LEU A 265 -17.76 5.16 6.43
CA LEU A 265 -18.79 6.11 6.88
C LEU A 265 -20.19 5.50 6.89
N GLU A 266 -20.52 4.65 5.91
CA GLU A 266 -21.78 3.91 5.87
C GLU A 266 -21.94 3.02 7.11
N ARG A 267 -20.89 2.27 7.49
CA ARG A 267 -20.86 1.44 8.70
C ARG A 267 -20.98 2.27 9.98
N MET A 268 -20.22 3.36 10.10
CA MET A 268 -20.28 4.25 11.27
C MET A 268 -21.68 4.86 11.44
N ALA A 269 -22.32 5.27 10.33
CA ALA A 269 -23.69 5.78 10.35
C ALA A 269 -24.70 4.69 10.73
N GLY A 270 -24.53 3.46 10.24
CA GLY A 270 -25.34 2.30 10.62
C GLY A 270 -25.24 1.98 12.12
N THR A 271 -24.02 1.96 12.65
CA THR A 271 -23.74 1.70 14.08
C THR A 271 -24.40 2.75 14.98
N SER A 272 -24.29 4.03 14.62
CA SER A 272 -24.93 5.13 15.35
C SER A 272 -26.46 4.99 15.40
N LYS A 273 -27.09 4.59 14.29
CA LYS A 273 -28.54 4.32 14.25
C LYS A 273 -28.95 3.16 15.16
N THR A 274 -28.18 2.06 15.16
CA THR A 274 -28.44 0.92 16.04
C THR A 274 -28.33 1.31 17.51
N MET A 275 -27.27 2.02 17.91
CA MET A 275 -27.11 2.48 19.30
C MET A 275 -28.23 3.44 19.73
N ALA A 276 -28.67 4.34 18.84
CA ALA A 276 -29.79 5.23 19.11
C ALA A 276 -31.11 4.45 19.30
N ALA A 277 -31.37 3.44 18.47
CA ALA A 277 -32.54 2.56 18.59
C ALA A 277 -32.52 1.74 19.88
N GLU A 278 -31.36 1.18 20.26
CA GLU A 278 -31.20 0.45 21.53
C GLU A 278 -31.39 1.35 22.75
N THR A 279 -30.89 2.58 22.70
CA THR A 279 -31.08 3.58 23.78
C THR A 279 -32.54 3.96 23.92
N LEU A 280 -33.25 4.24 22.80
CA LEU A 280 -34.69 4.50 22.81
C LEU A 280 -35.51 3.32 23.33
N THR A 281 -35.09 2.09 23.04
CA THR A 281 -35.77 0.88 23.53
C THR A 281 -35.57 0.71 25.04
N LYS A 282 -34.34 0.93 25.54
CA LYS A 282 -34.04 0.91 26.98
C LYS A 282 -34.76 2.03 27.74
N ASP A 283 -34.86 3.22 27.17
CA ASP A 283 -35.62 4.34 27.76
C ASP A 283 -37.12 4.06 27.81
N HIS A 284 -37.71 3.45 26.77
CA HIS A 284 -39.12 3.03 26.80
C HIS A 284 -39.37 1.94 27.84
N GLN A 285 -38.45 0.96 27.97
CA GLN A 285 -38.54 -0.08 28.98
C GLN A 285 -38.36 0.49 30.40
N ALA A 286 -37.45 1.45 30.59
CA ALA A 286 -37.21 2.12 31.88
C ALA A 286 -38.36 3.06 32.30
N ARG A 287 -39.09 3.62 31.34
CA ARG A 287 -40.26 4.50 31.59
C ARG A 287 -41.57 3.74 31.85
N GLY A 288 -41.56 2.39 31.84
CA GLY A 288 -42.69 1.59 32.30
C GLY A 288 -44.00 1.79 31.53
N VAL A 289 -43.95 2.20 30.27
CA VAL A 289 -45.17 2.36 29.46
C VAL A 289 -45.63 0.97 29.02
N GLN A 290 -46.49 0.33 29.81
CA GLN A 290 -47.24 -0.82 29.35
C GLN A 290 -48.16 -0.39 28.18
N PRO A 291 -48.27 -1.20 27.11
CA PRO A 291 -49.27 -0.94 26.09
C PRO A 291 -50.65 -1.00 26.74
N SER A 292 -51.42 0.08 26.61
CA SER A 292 -52.80 0.13 27.09
C SER A 292 -53.60 -0.99 26.41
N SER A 293 -53.99 -2.00 27.17
CA SER A 293 -54.99 -2.97 26.76
C SER A 293 -56.34 -2.26 26.73
N SER A 294 -56.72 -1.70 25.57
CA SER A 294 -58.10 -1.29 25.32
C SER A 294 -58.93 -2.56 25.10
N ALA A 295 -59.58 -3.01 26.17
CA ALA A 295 -60.71 -3.91 26.09
C ALA A 295 -61.96 -3.08 25.78
N SER A 296 -62.57 -3.34 24.62
CA SER A 296 -64.02 -3.37 24.40
C SER A 296 -64.30 -3.95 23.02
#